data_AF-A0A6G4R9Q5-F1
#
_entry.id   AF-A0A6G4R9Q5-F1
#
_cell.length_a   1.000
_cell.length_b   1.000
_cell.length_c   1.000
_cell.angle_alpha   90.00
_cell.angle_beta   90.00
_cell.angle_gamma   90.00
#
_symmetry.space_group_name_H-M   'P 1'
#
loop_
_entity.id
_entity.type
_entity.pdbx_description
1 polymer ?
#
loop_
_entity_poly.entity_id
_entity_poly.type
_entity_poly.pdbx_seq_one_letter_code
_entity_poly.pdbx_strand_id
1 'polypeptide(L)'
;MQIDRFGGIRSSGSDVSATVGWGTERGISHPMSGWEYADGPLLTIVREFSGLETTVSIVDIGPAVALAMGGLLVLGAGLAILRRSRSNSRSDTEPASSRKPDDNAPEIGSKNGDAPAQNGTVDPQVAFEERIGGGTLNRLKPIVPDSVEEAQAFDPAAAADPMREINRLEQRLRRELEDAIGDGTLDPGVTSRDGKPYEIVNLPSQYREVSLPPANETIHVADIETVAADVLEDEPHVRDAARTIAALFDHCREIESYVRRQEDAFIQRRRDVEGTLEDVRDLINRFDGDLKDRVAEFVLEGRHGEVDGVVEIERELNDATRALHRCTFDEATRTGEAAAERSDELLMTVDFLSGVVGTIDHGRGTITIPEDVAVEFVADIAPIIERQYEHAVTLKRERRELVVEDPANERGDEFEFDGSELSHGPEAAGVDTPPISSDTNVDAQRGPDGQTRVPDEEPESGAARAQTRRAEVPPEAVADEVLFILRELDGGGRASVECQTERLPDAVAKPAVLETLERFCRRQTDIVATVELQAGAPPGFFELEFDDRTSASAGLETLRERFTDRYGR
;
A
#
# COMPACT_ATOMS: atom_id res chain seq x y z
N MET A 1 32.70 -33.99 15.20
CA MET A 1 33.52 -32.79 15.43
C MET A 1 32.56 -31.64 15.16
N GLN A 2 31.85 -31.22 16.22
CA GLN A 2 30.88 -30.12 16.17
C GLN A 2 31.68 -28.81 16.27
N ILE A 3 31.41 -27.89 15.37
CA ILE A 3 31.89 -26.51 15.47
C ILE A 3 30.65 -25.65 15.58
N ASP A 4 30.42 -25.15 16.81
CA ASP A 4 29.53 -24.02 17.06
C ASP A 4 30.09 -22.78 16.34
N ARG A 5 29.25 -22.10 15.56
CA ARG A 5 29.50 -20.73 15.10
C ARG A 5 28.35 -19.84 15.53
N PHE A 6 28.50 -19.23 16.70
CA PHE A 6 27.91 -17.94 17.01
C PHE A 6 28.97 -16.87 16.69
N GLY A 7 28.77 -16.14 15.59
CA GLY A 7 29.58 -14.98 15.21
C GLY A 7 28.99 -13.72 15.81
N GLY A 8 29.62 -13.20 16.87
CA GLY A 8 29.28 -11.91 17.47
C GLY A 8 29.76 -10.74 16.61
N ILE A 9 28.87 -9.78 16.37
CA ILE A 9 29.20 -8.47 15.80
C ILE A 9 29.77 -7.59 16.92
N ARG A 10 31.05 -7.25 16.78
CA ARG A 10 31.72 -6.20 17.57
C ARG A 10 31.36 -4.84 16.97
N SER A 11 30.59 -4.05 17.71
CA SER A 11 30.50 -2.60 17.51
C SER A 11 31.52 -1.93 18.43
N SER A 12 32.45 -1.17 17.83
CA SER A 12 33.45 -0.36 18.51
C SER A 12 32.82 0.94 19.03
N GLY A 13 33.03 1.22 20.31
CA GLY A 13 32.53 2.41 20.97
C GLY A 13 33.23 3.71 20.55
N SER A 14 32.49 4.80 20.74
CA SER A 14 33.03 6.11 21.09
C SER A 14 32.29 6.59 22.34
N ASP A 15 33.05 6.75 23.42
CA ASP A 15 32.66 7.28 24.72
C ASP A 15 32.10 8.71 24.63
N VAL A 16 30.98 8.97 25.32
CA VAL A 16 30.75 10.22 26.05
C VAL A 16 30.08 9.89 27.38
N SER A 17 30.85 10.04 28.45
CA SER A 17 30.42 9.90 29.85
C SER A 17 29.47 11.02 30.28
N ALA A 18 28.38 10.67 30.96
CA ALA A 18 27.71 11.55 31.90
C ALA A 18 27.30 10.77 33.15
N THR A 19 27.91 11.17 34.26
CA THR A 19 27.83 10.60 35.60
C THR A 19 26.73 11.27 36.42
N VAL A 20 25.71 10.54 36.88
CA VAL A 20 24.88 10.82 38.09
C VAL A 20 24.24 9.47 38.46
N GLY A 21 24.42 8.83 39.62
CA GLY A 21 24.42 9.33 41.00
C GLY A 21 23.20 8.73 41.70
N TRP A 22 23.31 7.50 42.20
CA TRP A 22 22.23 6.80 42.93
C TRP A 22 22.04 7.44 44.31
N GLY A 23 20.82 7.92 44.58
CA GLY A 23 20.41 8.48 45.86
C GLY A 23 19.20 7.72 46.42
N THR A 24 19.42 7.07 47.55
CA THR A 24 18.46 6.36 48.41
C THR A 24 17.57 7.31 49.24
N GLU A 25 16.39 6.78 49.59
CA GLU A 25 15.53 7.07 50.76
C GLU A 25 14.64 8.33 50.83
N ARG A 26 13.32 8.08 50.80
CA ARG A 26 12.24 8.41 51.79
C ARG A 26 10.91 8.28 51.02
N GLY A 27 9.92 7.47 51.41
CA GLY A 27 9.40 7.25 52.74
C GLY A 27 8.12 8.07 52.93
N ILE A 28 7.02 7.70 52.24
CA ILE A 28 5.66 8.18 52.57
C ILE A 28 4.68 7.01 52.41
N SER A 29 4.15 6.59 53.54
CA SER A 29 3.12 5.59 53.75
C SER A 29 1.72 6.22 53.64
N HIS A 30 0.80 5.61 52.90
CA HIS A 30 -0.64 5.61 53.19
C HIS A 30 -1.35 4.39 52.56
N PRO A 31 -2.50 3.98 53.14
CA PRO A 31 -2.83 2.56 53.33
C PRO A 31 -3.70 1.96 52.23
N MET A 32 -3.41 0.71 51.88
CA MET A 32 -4.33 -0.19 51.18
C MET A 32 -5.32 -0.78 52.20
N SER A 33 -6.59 -0.45 52.05
CA SER A 33 -7.72 -1.33 52.37
C SER A 33 -8.21 -1.85 51.01
N GLY A 34 -8.09 -3.13 50.67
CA GLY A 34 -8.79 -4.22 51.34
C GLY A 34 -10.02 -4.57 50.50
N TRP A 35 -9.83 -5.38 49.44
CA TRP A 35 -10.91 -6.09 48.76
C TRP A 35 -10.48 -7.54 48.57
N GLU A 36 -11.29 -8.42 49.13
CA GLU A 36 -11.11 -9.85 49.27
C GLU A 36 -11.15 -10.56 47.91
N TYR A 37 -10.24 -11.54 47.76
CA TYR A 37 -10.37 -12.62 46.79
C TYR A 37 -11.50 -13.55 47.23
N ALA A 38 -12.49 -13.76 46.36
CA ALA A 38 -13.43 -14.87 46.45
C ALA A 38 -13.32 -15.72 45.18
N ASP A 39 -12.99 -16.99 45.37
CA ASP A 39 -12.89 -18.04 44.36
C ASP A 39 -14.27 -18.49 43.83
N GLY A 40 -14.39 -18.51 42.50
CA GLY A 40 -15.20 -19.44 41.68
C GLY A 40 -16.70 -19.13 41.45
N PRO A 41 -17.38 -19.78 40.47
CA PRO A 41 -16.89 -20.67 39.39
C PRO A 41 -17.21 -20.17 37.96
N LEU A 42 -16.51 -20.77 36.98
CA LEU A 42 -16.78 -20.67 35.54
C LEU A 42 -18.21 -21.08 35.18
N LEU A 43 -18.99 -20.14 34.63
CA LEU A 43 -20.25 -20.41 33.96
C LEU A 43 -20.07 -20.25 32.45
N THR A 44 -20.14 -21.39 31.77
CA THR A 44 -20.30 -21.53 30.33
C THR A 44 -21.67 -20.97 29.94
N ILE A 45 -21.71 -19.86 29.20
CA ILE A 45 -22.94 -19.40 28.53
C ILE A 45 -22.92 -19.94 27.11
N VAL A 46 -23.56 -21.11 26.95
CA VAL A 46 -24.18 -21.50 25.68
C VAL A 46 -25.50 -20.75 25.62
N ARG A 47 -25.68 -19.89 24.61
CA ARG A 47 -27.00 -19.33 24.30
C ARG A 47 -27.37 -19.72 22.88
N GLU A 48 -28.21 -20.75 22.81
CA GLU A 48 -29.05 -21.06 21.66
C GLU A 48 -29.91 -19.83 21.32
N PHE A 49 -29.83 -19.40 20.07
CA PHE A 49 -30.93 -18.69 19.41
C PHE A 49 -31.32 -19.52 18.18
N SER A 50 -32.27 -20.43 18.40
CA SER A 50 -33.12 -20.99 17.37
C SER A 50 -34.38 -20.15 17.27
N GLY A 51 -34.71 -19.69 16.06
CA GLY A 51 -36.07 -19.25 15.70
C GLY A 51 -36.18 -17.80 15.25
N LEU A 52 -35.78 -17.53 14.00
CA LEU A 52 -36.50 -16.60 13.13
C LEU A 52 -36.57 -17.23 11.73
N GLU A 53 -37.75 -17.71 11.39
CA GLU A 53 -38.15 -18.03 10.03
C GLU A 53 -38.17 -16.74 9.23
N THR A 54 -37.15 -16.52 8.39
CA THR A 54 -37.25 -15.52 7.32
C THR A 54 -37.62 -16.26 6.05
N THR A 55 -38.91 -16.23 5.73
CA THR A 55 -39.45 -16.54 4.41
C THR A 55 -38.77 -15.67 3.37
N VAL A 56 -37.84 -16.24 2.60
CA VAL A 56 -37.38 -15.64 1.35
C VAL A 56 -38.46 -15.88 0.31
N SER A 57 -39.28 -14.87 0.05
CA SER A 57 -40.08 -14.81 -1.17
C SER A 57 -39.13 -14.60 -2.34
N ILE A 58 -38.82 -15.69 -3.04
CA ILE A 58 -38.19 -15.67 -4.35
C ILE A 58 -39.18 -14.99 -5.30
N VAL A 59 -38.88 -13.74 -5.66
CA VAL A 59 -39.51 -13.10 -6.82
C VAL A 59 -38.78 -13.61 -8.06
N ASP A 60 -39.62 -14.13 -8.94
CA ASP A 60 -39.39 -14.71 -10.25
C ASP A 60 -38.57 -13.78 -11.17
N ILE A 61 -37.31 -14.14 -11.45
CA ILE A 61 -36.58 -13.62 -12.62
C ILE A 61 -36.09 -14.85 -13.38
N GLY A 62 -36.69 -15.04 -14.56
CA GLY A 62 -36.58 -16.23 -15.39
C GLY A 62 -35.19 -16.53 -15.98
N PRO A 63 -35.06 -17.70 -16.62
CA PRO A 63 -33.78 -18.35 -16.87
C PRO A 63 -33.21 -18.01 -18.24
N ALA A 64 -32.05 -17.36 -18.28
CA ALA A 64 -31.19 -17.38 -19.46
C ALA A 64 -29.77 -16.92 -19.07
N VAL A 65 -28.87 -17.89 -18.85
CA VAL A 65 -27.54 -18.02 -19.47
C VAL A 65 -26.82 -19.13 -18.71
N ALA A 66 -26.77 -20.30 -19.35
CA ALA A 66 -25.92 -21.42 -18.99
C ALA A 66 -24.67 -21.40 -19.89
N LEU A 67 -23.60 -22.04 -19.40
CA LEU A 67 -22.32 -22.39 -20.07
C LEU A 67 -21.25 -21.27 -20.03
N ALA A 68 -20.00 -21.50 -19.66
CA ALA A 68 -19.25 -22.73 -19.43
C ALA A 68 -18.12 -22.51 -18.40
N MET A 69 -18.17 -23.24 -17.30
CA MET A 69 -17.00 -23.50 -16.44
C MET A 69 -16.30 -24.75 -16.97
N GLY A 70 -15.19 -24.56 -17.67
CA GLY A 70 -14.26 -25.63 -18.02
C GLY A 70 -13.26 -25.85 -16.89
N GLY A 71 -13.62 -26.71 -15.93
CA GLY A 71 -12.69 -27.21 -14.93
C GLY A 71 -11.72 -28.21 -15.55
N LEU A 72 -10.41 -27.96 -15.39
CA LEU A 72 -9.38 -28.96 -15.65
C LEU A 72 -9.09 -29.71 -14.35
N LEU A 73 -9.73 -30.87 -14.21
CA LEU A 73 -9.47 -31.86 -13.16
C LEU A 73 -8.26 -32.69 -13.59
N VAL A 74 -7.09 -32.46 -12.99
CA VAL A 74 -5.95 -33.39 -13.12
C VAL A 74 -5.98 -34.35 -11.94
N LEU A 75 -6.64 -35.49 -12.16
CA LEU A 75 -6.47 -36.72 -11.39
C LEU A 75 -5.12 -37.35 -11.79
N GLY A 76 -4.09 -37.10 -11.00
CA GLY A 76 -2.78 -37.75 -11.12
C GLY A 76 -2.56 -38.72 -9.96
N ALA A 77 -2.64 -40.01 -10.27
CA ALA A 77 -2.50 -41.11 -9.33
C ALA A 77 -1.12 -41.13 -8.63
N GLY A 78 -1.15 -41.40 -7.33
CA GLY A 78 0.03 -41.57 -6.50
C GLY A 78 0.88 -42.77 -6.94
N LEU A 79 2.18 -42.52 -7.08
CA LEU A 79 3.22 -43.53 -7.18
C LEU A 79 4.20 -43.27 -6.02
N ALA A 80 3.98 -43.97 -4.91
CA ALA A 80 4.89 -43.98 -3.78
C ALA A 80 6.17 -44.71 -4.19
N ILE A 81 7.25 -43.97 -4.44
CA ILE A 81 8.59 -44.54 -4.51
C ILE A 81 9.22 -44.35 -3.14
N LEU A 82 9.29 -45.47 -2.40
CA LEU A 82 9.95 -45.58 -1.12
C LEU A 82 11.47 -45.47 -1.34
N ARG A 83 12.09 -44.32 -1.03
CA ARG A 83 13.55 -44.23 -0.94
C ARG A 83 14.01 -44.23 0.51
N ARG A 84 14.78 -45.26 0.81
CA ARG A 84 15.37 -45.67 2.07
C ARG A 84 16.35 -44.60 2.58
N SER A 85 15.91 -43.78 3.51
CA SER A 85 16.77 -42.99 4.40
C SER A 85 17.74 -43.94 5.11
N ARG A 86 19.04 -43.82 4.78
CA ARG A 86 20.14 -44.42 5.55
C ARG A 86 20.56 -43.41 6.60
N SER A 87 19.89 -43.44 7.75
CA SER A 87 20.37 -42.75 8.94
C SER A 87 21.61 -43.49 9.47
N ASN A 88 22.75 -42.81 9.47
CA ASN A 88 23.95 -43.21 10.19
C ASN A 88 23.73 -43.08 11.70
N SER A 89 23.23 -44.14 12.34
CA SER A 89 23.25 -44.28 13.79
C SER A 89 24.49 -45.08 14.21
N ARG A 90 25.45 -44.32 14.71
CA ARG A 90 26.64 -44.73 15.46
C ARG A 90 26.20 -45.55 16.69
N SER A 91 26.65 -46.79 16.83
CA SER A 91 26.71 -47.46 18.13
C SER A 91 27.90 -48.41 18.17
N ASP A 92 28.76 -48.16 19.16
CA ASP A 92 29.89 -48.97 19.57
C ASP A 92 29.40 -50.31 20.14
N THR A 93 29.84 -51.45 19.60
CA THR A 93 30.17 -52.65 20.40
C THR A 93 31.00 -53.65 19.58
N GLU A 94 32.26 -53.81 19.94
CA GLU A 94 33.08 -55.02 19.73
C GLU A 94 33.01 -55.90 21.01
N PRO A 95 33.48 -57.17 21.04
CA PRO A 95 33.86 -58.08 19.93
C PRO A 95 33.36 -59.55 20.12
N ALA A 96 33.81 -60.39 19.18
CA ALA A 96 34.04 -61.85 19.27
C ALA A 96 32.96 -62.78 18.68
N SER A 97 33.25 -63.32 17.48
CA SER A 97 33.27 -64.78 17.29
C SER A 97 34.03 -65.15 16.02
N SER A 98 34.98 -66.05 16.21
CA SER A 98 35.73 -66.79 15.22
C SER A 98 34.83 -67.61 14.28
N ARG A 99 35.10 -67.56 12.98
CA ARG A 99 34.93 -68.72 12.09
C ARG A 99 35.90 -68.67 10.92
N LYS A 100 36.52 -69.81 10.71
CA LYS A 100 37.57 -70.15 9.74
C LYS A 100 37.02 -70.25 8.30
N PRO A 101 37.92 -70.29 7.29
CA PRO A 101 37.63 -70.03 5.90
C PRO A 101 37.14 -71.28 5.18
N ASP A 102 36.21 -71.10 4.25
CA ASP A 102 35.94 -72.09 3.21
C ASP A 102 36.48 -71.55 1.89
N ASP A 103 37.54 -72.23 1.45
CA ASP A 103 38.04 -72.29 0.09
C ASP A 103 36.91 -72.67 -0.87
N ASN A 104 36.63 -71.83 -1.87
CA ASN A 104 36.13 -72.29 -3.16
C ASN A 104 36.43 -71.26 -4.24
N ALA A 105 37.61 -71.44 -4.84
CA ALA A 105 37.93 -70.95 -6.16
C ALA A 105 37.13 -71.72 -7.22
N PRO A 106 36.65 -71.02 -8.26
CA PRO A 106 36.68 -71.58 -9.58
C PRO A 106 37.68 -70.80 -10.44
N GLU A 107 38.76 -71.49 -10.81
CA GLU A 107 39.54 -71.20 -12.02
C GLU A 107 38.59 -71.17 -13.22
N ILE A 108 38.37 -69.98 -13.78
CA ILE A 108 37.83 -69.84 -15.13
C ILE A 108 38.75 -68.90 -15.90
N GLY A 109 39.67 -69.54 -16.62
CA GLY A 109 39.87 -69.28 -18.04
C GLY A 109 40.19 -67.85 -18.44
N SER A 110 41.48 -67.51 -18.33
CA SER A 110 42.12 -66.50 -19.15
C SER A 110 41.86 -66.82 -20.63
N LYS A 111 40.93 -66.10 -21.26
CA LYS A 111 40.84 -65.92 -22.70
C LYS A 111 41.04 -64.43 -22.97
N ASN A 112 42.21 -64.13 -23.51
CA ASN A 112 42.50 -62.91 -24.24
C ASN A 112 41.38 -62.68 -25.27
N GLY A 113 40.49 -61.76 -24.96
CA GLY A 113 39.52 -61.20 -25.88
C GLY A 113 39.84 -59.72 -26.01
N ASP A 114 40.25 -59.33 -27.20
CA ASP A 114 40.48 -57.96 -27.64
C ASP A 114 39.37 -57.03 -27.14
N ALA A 115 39.67 -56.25 -26.11
CA ALA A 115 38.89 -55.06 -25.79
C ALA A 115 39.24 -54.04 -26.89
N PRO A 116 38.28 -53.60 -27.73
CA PRO A 116 38.55 -52.51 -28.65
C PRO A 116 38.89 -51.29 -27.79
N ALA A 117 40.13 -50.80 -27.91
CA ALA A 117 40.53 -49.50 -27.42
C ALA A 117 39.70 -48.44 -28.17
N GLN A 118 38.48 -48.20 -27.72
CA GLN A 118 37.69 -47.02 -28.06
C GLN A 118 38.29 -45.83 -27.31
N ASN A 119 39.53 -45.46 -27.66
CA ASN A 119 40.04 -44.11 -27.45
C ASN A 119 39.39 -43.22 -28.52
N GLY A 120 38.05 -43.11 -28.45
CA GLY A 120 37.34 -42.07 -29.17
C GLY A 120 37.72 -40.76 -28.51
N THR A 121 38.64 -40.02 -29.13
CA THR A 121 38.93 -38.64 -28.76
C THR A 121 37.61 -37.88 -28.85
N VAL A 122 36.96 -37.65 -27.71
CA VAL A 122 35.72 -36.88 -27.65
C VAL A 122 36.04 -35.49 -28.18
N ASP A 123 35.29 -35.04 -29.17
CA ASP A 123 35.42 -33.70 -29.74
C ASP A 123 35.25 -32.68 -28.60
N PRO A 124 36.26 -31.83 -28.31
CA PRO A 124 36.17 -30.84 -27.25
C PRO A 124 34.96 -29.90 -27.35
N GLN A 125 34.51 -29.61 -28.57
CA GLN A 125 33.34 -28.76 -28.77
C GLN A 125 32.06 -29.46 -28.28
N VAL A 126 31.94 -30.77 -28.58
CA VAL A 126 30.84 -31.59 -28.12
C VAL A 126 30.89 -31.75 -26.60
N ALA A 127 32.08 -31.99 -26.04
CA ALA A 127 32.25 -32.10 -24.59
C ALA A 127 31.88 -30.80 -23.84
N PHE A 128 32.26 -29.63 -24.38
CA PHE A 128 31.88 -28.35 -23.80
C PHE A 128 30.36 -28.13 -23.87
N GLU A 129 29.73 -28.41 -25.02
CA GLU A 129 28.28 -28.27 -25.18
C GLU A 129 27.50 -29.28 -24.32
N GLU A 130 28.02 -30.49 -24.14
CA GLU A 130 27.41 -31.53 -23.32
C GLU A 130 27.44 -31.21 -21.82
N ARG A 131 28.55 -30.67 -21.31
CA ARG A 131 28.79 -30.48 -19.87
C ARG A 131 28.45 -29.09 -19.35
N ILE A 132 28.69 -28.08 -20.18
CA ILE A 132 28.42 -26.68 -19.88
C ILE A 132 27.32 -26.22 -20.83
N GLY A 133 27.64 -25.97 -22.10
CA GLY A 133 26.69 -25.56 -23.14
C GLY A 133 26.15 -24.14 -22.97
N GLY A 134 25.90 -23.46 -24.08
CA GLY A 134 25.51 -22.04 -24.08
C GLY A 134 24.19 -21.77 -23.35
N GLY A 135 23.24 -22.69 -23.44
CA GLY A 135 21.96 -22.58 -22.74
C GLY A 135 22.08 -22.63 -21.21
N THR A 136 23.08 -23.34 -20.68
CA THR A 136 23.37 -23.40 -19.23
C THR A 136 23.96 -22.08 -18.77
N LEU A 137 24.93 -21.55 -19.51
CA LEU A 137 25.58 -20.29 -19.21
C LEU A 137 24.56 -19.15 -19.15
N ASN A 138 23.60 -19.10 -20.08
CA ASN A 138 22.53 -18.10 -20.04
C ASN A 138 21.65 -18.19 -18.78
N ARG A 139 21.37 -19.41 -18.29
CA ARG A 139 20.57 -19.65 -17.08
C ARG A 139 21.33 -19.29 -15.80
N LEU A 140 22.63 -19.57 -15.77
CA LEU A 140 23.47 -19.31 -14.61
C LEU A 140 23.96 -17.86 -14.53
N LYS A 141 23.91 -17.10 -15.62
CA LYS A 141 24.37 -15.71 -15.68
C LYS A 141 23.83 -14.81 -14.56
N PRO A 142 22.55 -14.89 -14.17
CA PRO A 142 22.02 -14.07 -13.07
C PRO A 142 22.54 -14.44 -11.68
N ILE A 143 23.12 -15.65 -11.53
CA ILE A 143 23.55 -16.22 -10.24
C ILE A 143 25.06 -16.10 -10.09
N VAL A 144 25.82 -16.51 -11.12
CA VAL A 144 27.30 -16.55 -11.12
C VAL A 144 27.85 -15.85 -12.37
N PRO A 145 27.66 -14.51 -12.50
CA PRO A 145 27.98 -13.78 -13.72
C PRO A 145 29.46 -13.89 -14.12
N ASP A 146 30.38 -13.82 -13.16
CA ASP A 146 31.83 -13.80 -13.42
C ASP A 146 32.34 -15.11 -14.03
N SER A 147 31.99 -16.28 -13.47
CA SER A 147 32.33 -17.57 -14.10
C SER A 147 31.65 -17.79 -15.43
N VAL A 148 30.43 -17.28 -15.61
CA VAL A 148 29.72 -17.40 -16.88
C VAL A 148 30.43 -16.61 -17.97
N GLU A 149 30.88 -15.39 -17.70
CA GLU A 149 31.63 -14.58 -18.65
C GLU A 149 32.97 -15.23 -19.03
N GLU A 150 33.68 -15.83 -18.07
CA GLU A 150 34.91 -16.58 -18.34
C GLU A 150 34.63 -17.80 -19.23
N ALA A 151 33.58 -18.56 -18.94
CA ALA A 151 33.20 -19.73 -19.73
C ALA A 151 32.70 -19.36 -21.13
N GLN A 152 32.04 -18.21 -21.31
CA GLN A 152 31.61 -17.70 -22.61
C GLN A 152 32.78 -17.22 -23.48
N ALA A 153 33.86 -16.74 -22.87
CA ALA A 153 35.06 -16.30 -23.57
C ALA A 153 35.96 -17.47 -24.02
N PHE A 154 35.71 -18.69 -23.53
CA PHE A 154 36.50 -19.87 -23.85
C PHE A 154 36.15 -20.42 -25.25
N ASP A 155 37.18 -20.55 -26.11
CA ASP A 155 37.09 -21.22 -27.41
C ASP A 155 37.76 -22.61 -27.34
N PRO A 156 36.98 -23.71 -27.33
CA PRO A 156 37.52 -25.06 -27.26
C PRO A 156 38.44 -25.42 -28.44
N ALA A 157 38.25 -24.82 -29.62
CA ALA A 157 39.03 -25.11 -30.82
C ALA A 157 40.43 -24.46 -30.80
N ALA A 158 40.57 -23.35 -30.08
CA ALA A 158 41.83 -22.61 -29.97
C ALA A 158 42.70 -23.06 -28.78
N ALA A 159 42.16 -23.84 -27.85
CA ALA A 159 42.84 -24.21 -26.62
C ALA A 159 43.89 -25.31 -26.81
N ALA A 160 45.03 -25.18 -26.12
CA ALA A 160 46.12 -26.16 -26.18
C ALA A 160 45.79 -27.49 -25.48
N ASP A 161 44.97 -27.43 -24.43
CA ASP A 161 44.43 -28.59 -23.71
C ASP A 161 42.94 -28.35 -23.37
N PRO A 162 42.04 -28.50 -24.36
CA PRO A 162 40.64 -28.12 -24.22
C PRO A 162 39.94 -28.86 -23.08
N MET A 163 40.19 -30.16 -22.91
CA MET A 163 39.50 -30.98 -21.91
C MET A 163 39.87 -30.59 -20.49
N ARG A 164 41.14 -30.26 -20.24
CA ARG A 164 41.57 -29.74 -18.93
C ARG A 164 40.91 -28.40 -18.63
N GLU A 165 40.78 -27.54 -19.63
CA GLU A 165 40.17 -26.22 -19.45
C GLU A 165 38.65 -26.31 -19.22
N ILE A 166 37.95 -27.20 -19.94
CA ILE A 166 36.53 -27.52 -19.69
C ILE A 166 36.33 -28.00 -18.24
N ASN A 167 37.18 -28.91 -17.76
CA ASN A 167 37.13 -29.38 -16.36
C ASN A 167 37.34 -28.23 -15.37
N ARG A 168 38.27 -27.32 -15.65
CA ARG A 168 38.55 -26.15 -14.81
C ARG A 168 37.33 -25.23 -14.73
N LEU A 169 36.73 -24.91 -15.88
CA LEU A 169 35.57 -24.03 -15.98
C LEU A 169 34.35 -24.64 -15.27
N GLU A 170 34.08 -25.93 -15.46
CA GLU A 170 32.99 -26.62 -14.78
C GLU A 170 33.18 -26.66 -13.27
N GLN A 171 34.39 -26.99 -12.79
CA GLN A 171 34.69 -27.00 -11.36
C GLN A 171 34.59 -25.60 -10.74
N ARG A 172 34.95 -24.56 -11.51
CA ARG A 172 34.81 -23.17 -11.09
C ARG A 172 33.33 -22.77 -10.97
N LEU A 173 32.53 -23.04 -12.00
CA LEU A 173 31.08 -22.80 -11.99
C LEU A 173 30.40 -23.51 -10.81
N ARG A 174 30.76 -24.78 -10.55
CA ARG A 174 30.24 -25.53 -9.41
C ARG A 174 30.59 -24.85 -8.09
N ARG A 175 31.85 -24.44 -7.89
CA ARG A 175 32.27 -23.77 -6.65
C ARG A 175 31.56 -22.43 -6.45
N GLU A 176 31.46 -21.61 -7.49
CA GLU A 176 30.76 -20.32 -7.36
C GLU A 176 29.25 -20.52 -7.14
N LEU A 177 28.65 -21.61 -7.63
CA LEU A 177 27.27 -21.98 -7.27
C LEU A 177 27.14 -22.44 -5.83
N GLU A 178 28.08 -23.25 -5.32
CA GLU A 178 28.15 -23.63 -3.90
C GLU A 178 28.25 -22.39 -3.00
N ASP A 179 29.13 -21.45 -3.37
CA ASP A 179 29.30 -20.17 -2.67
C ASP A 179 28.02 -19.33 -2.73
N ALA A 180 27.38 -19.21 -3.90
CA ALA A 180 26.13 -18.48 -4.06
C ALA A 180 24.97 -19.06 -3.22
N ILE A 181 24.86 -20.39 -3.15
CA ILE A 181 23.90 -21.07 -2.26
C ILE A 181 24.24 -20.76 -0.80
N GLY A 182 25.51 -20.86 -0.39
CA GLY A 182 25.95 -20.61 0.98
C GLY A 182 25.82 -19.15 1.45
N ASP A 183 25.87 -18.20 0.53
CA ASP A 183 25.73 -16.77 0.79
C ASP A 183 24.26 -16.29 0.81
N GLY A 184 23.30 -17.19 0.58
CA GLY A 184 21.86 -16.87 0.58
C GLY A 184 21.35 -16.26 -0.71
N THR A 185 22.05 -16.44 -1.85
CA THR A 185 21.55 -15.98 -3.16
C THR A 185 20.25 -16.69 -3.56
N LEU A 186 20.06 -17.92 -3.05
CA LEU A 186 18.84 -18.70 -3.21
C LEU A 186 17.94 -18.67 -1.97
N ASP A 187 18.23 -17.81 -0.99
CA ASP A 187 17.35 -17.62 0.16
C ASP A 187 16.04 -16.97 -0.32
N PRO A 188 14.87 -17.62 -0.12
CA PRO A 188 13.58 -16.98 -0.42
C PRO A 188 13.29 -15.79 0.50
N GLY A 189 14.05 -15.62 1.59
CA GLY A 189 13.98 -14.53 2.55
C GLY A 189 13.92 -13.15 1.91
N VAL A 190 12.81 -12.43 2.15
CA VAL A 190 12.65 -11.04 1.71
C VAL A 190 12.81 -10.12 2.91
N THR A 191 13.55 -9.02 2.74
CA THR A 191 13.67 -7.97 3.75
C THR A 191 12.92 -6.73 3.29
N SER A 192 12.12 -6.13 4.17
CA SER A 192 11.41 -4.88 3.91
C SER A 192 12.36 -3.72 3.68
N ARG A 193 11.85 -2.63 3.10
CA ARG A 193 12.62 -1.38 2.95
C ARG A 193 13.10 -0.81 4.28
N ASP A 194 12.40 -1.13 5.36
CA ASP A 194 12.75 -0.74 6.73
C ASP A 194 13.77 -1.70 7.40
N GLY A 195 14.28 -2.68 6.66
CA GLY A 195 15.27 -3.64 7.17
C GLY A 195 14.68 -4.77 8.02
N LYS A 196 13.36 -4.96 8.03
CA LYS A 196 12.70 -6.05 8.77
C LYS A 196 12.45 -7.25 7.86
N PRO A 197 12.85 -8.47 8.23
CA PRO A 197 12.58 -9.65 7.43
C PRO A 197 11.08 -9.96 7.40
N TYR A 198 10.59 -10.45 6.27
CA TYR A 198 9.25 -10.99 6.10
C TYR A 198 9.18 -12.45 6.58
N GLU A 199 8.06 -12.84 7.18
CA GLU A 199 7.76 -14.22 7.55
C GLU A 199 7.03 -14.91 6.39
N ILE A 200 7.75 -15.75 5.64
CA ILE A 200 7.29 -16.42 4.41
C ILE A 200 6.48 -17.69 4.74
N VAL A 201 5.58 -17.61 5.72
CA VAL A 201 4.74 -18.75 6.13
C VAL A 201 3.36 -18.67 5.48
N ASN A 202 2.87 -17.45 5.26
CA ASN A 202 1.50 -17.19 4.82
C ASN A 202 1.37 -16.78 3.34
N LEU A 203 2.42 -16.98 2.54
CA LEU A 203 2.30 -16.74 1.09
C LEU A 203 1.25 -17.66 0.44
N PRO A 204 0.64 -17.23 -0.68
CA PRO A 204 -0.17 -18.12 -1.51
C PRO A 204 0.60 -19.40 -1.89
N SER A 205 -0.11 -20.53 -2.06
CA SER A 205 0.52 -21.84 -2.33
C SER A 205 1.46 -21.83 -3.54
N GLN A 206 1.09 -21.11 -4.60
CA GLN A 206 1.91 -20.96 -5.81
C GLN A 206 3.30 -20.32 -5.56
N TYR A 207 3.49 -19.63 -4.44
CA TYR A 207 4.77 -19.07 -4.01
C TYR A 207 5.42 -19.89 -2.91
N ARG A 208 4.66 -20.72 -2.18
CA ARG A 208 5.19 -21.61 -1.13
C ARG A 208 5.77 -22.91 -1.67
N GLU A 209 5.39 -23.26 -2.89
CA GLU A 209 5.74 -24.51 -3.53
C GLU A 209 6.34 -24.23 -4.91
N VAL A 210 7.42 -24.92 -5.25
CA VAL A 210 8.06 -24.83 -6.57
C VAL A 210 8.16 -26.23 -7.17
N SER A 211 7.79 -26.36 -8.44
CA SER A 211 7.89 -27.62 -9.17
C SER A 211 9.17 -27.66 -9.99
N LEU A 212 10.01 -28.65 -9.74
CA LEU A 212 11.37 -28.70 -10.26
C LEU A 212 11.48 -29.59 -11.50
N PRO A 213 12.00 -29.07 -12.63
CA PRO A 213 12.34 -29.91 -13.78
C PRO A 213 13.54 -30.81 -13.47
N PRO A 214 13.70 -31.96 -14.14
CA PRO A 214 12.80 -32.54 -15.15
C PRO A 214 11.69 -33.43 -14.54
N ALA A 215 11.80 -33.78 -13.26
CA ALA A 215 10.90 -34.73 -12.60
C ALA A 215 9.51 -34.14 -12.26
N ASN A 216 9.40 -32.80 -12.29
CA ASN A 216 8.25 -32.05 -11.78
C ASN A 216 7.96 -32.38 -10.30
N GLU A 217 9.02 -32.57 -9.51
CA GLU A 217 8.89 -32.76 -8.08
C GLU A 217 8.58 -31.42 -7.42
N THR A 218 7.54 -31.38 -6.59
CA THR A 218 7.15 -30.18 -5.86
C THR A 218 7.87 -30.15 -4.52
N ILE A 219 8.61 -29.09 -4.25
CA ILE A 219 9.29 -28.85 -2.97
C ILE A 219 8.74 -27.57 -2.31
N HIS A 220 8.96 -27.44 -1.00
CA HIS A 220 8.59 -26.25 -0.24
C HIS A 220 9.71 -25.20 -0.29
N VAL A 221 9.40 -23.90 -0.22
CA VAL A 221 10.43 -22.83 -0.33
C VAL A 221 11.52 -22.94 0.73
N ALA A 222 11.14 -23.41 1.91
CA ALA A 222 12.05 -23.56 3.05
C ALA A 222 13.18 -24.57 2.78
N ASP A 223 12.99 -25.44 1.78
CA ASP A 223 13.94 -26.48 1.42
C ASP A 223 14.80 -26.09 0.20
N ILE A 224 14.60 -24.90 -0.40
CA ILE A 224 15.26 -24.49 -1.66
C ILE A 224 16.79 -24.60 -1.58
N GLU A 225 17.42 -24.07 -0.54
CA GLU A 225 18.88 -24.10 -0.41
C GLU A 225 19.41 -25.53 -0.24
N THR A 226 18.69 -26.36 0.52
CA THR A 226 19.07 -27.77 0.75
C THR A 226 18.94 -28.55 -0.56
N VAL A 227 17.84 -28.39 -1.29
CA VAL A 227 17.63 -29.07 -2.57
C VAL A 227 18.61 -28.56 -3.64
N ALA A 228 18.93 -27.27 -3.65
CA ALA A 228 19.95 -26.73 -4.56
C ALA A 228 21.33 -27.36 -4.29
N ALA A 229 21.72 -27.48 -3.01
CA ALA A 229 22.96 -28.12 -2.61
C ALA A 229 22.99 -29.61 -2.98
N ASP A 230 21.92 -30.35 -2.67
CA ASP A 230 21.79 -31.77 -2.98
C ASP A 230 21.89 -32.03 -4.50
N VAL A 231 21.18 -31.24 -5.30
CA VAL A 231 21.22 -31.35 -6.78
C VAL A 231 22.62 -31.06 -7.32
N LEU A 232 23.34 -30.10 -6.74
CA LEU A 232 24.69 -29.77 -7.18
C LEU A 232 25.72 -30.84 -6.81
N GLU A 233 25.51 -31.55 -5.68
CA GLU A 233 26.33 -32.68 -5.24
C GLU A 233 26.04 -33.96 -6.05
N ASP A 234 24.76 -34.27 -6.27
CA ASP A 234 24.31 -35.52 -6.91
C ASP A 234 24.53 -35.54 -8.43
N GLU A 235 24.38 -34.39 -9.10
CA GLU A 235 24.53 -34.32 -10.56
C GLU A 235 26.01 -34.31 -10.98
N PRO A 236 26.42 -35.16 -11.94
CA PRO A 236 27.81 -35.22 -12.37
C PRO A 236 28.26 -33.99 -13.17
N HIS A 237 27.31 -33.30 -13.81
CA HIS A 237 27.56 -32.15 -14.66
C HIS A 237 26.81 -30.90 -14.23
N VAL A 238 27.48 -29.74 -14.33
CA VAL A 238 26.87 -28.45 -13.99
C VAL A 238 25.64 -28.16 -14.86
N ARG A 239 25.63 -28.58 -16.13
CA ARG A 239 24.48 -28.44 -17.03
C ARG A 239 23.19 -29.02 -16.48
N ASP A 240 23.26 -30.19 -15.84
CA ASP A 240 22.09 -30.90 -15.34
C ASP A 240 21.55 -30.20 -14.08
N ALA A 241 22.44 -29.85 -13.15
CA ALA A 241 22.10 -29.08 -11.95
C ALA A 241 21.56 -27.67 -12.28
N ALA A 242 22.12 -27.01 -13.29
CA ALA A 242 21.80 -25.62 -13.62
C ALA A 242 20.35 -25.38 -14.02
N ARG A 243 19.66 -26.38 -14.59
CA ARG A 243 18.24 -26.23 -14.92
C ARG A 243 17.39 -26.12 -13.67
N THR A 244 17.67 -26.96 -12.68
CA THR A 244 16.97 -26.97 -11.40
C THR A 244 17.33 -25.73 -10.58
N ILE A 245 18.62 -25.40 -10.47
CA ILE A 245 19.09 -24.23 -9.73
C ILE A 245 18.53 -22.92 -10.33
N ALA A 246 18.48 -22.81 -11.66
CA ALA A 246 17.88 -21.63 -12.29
C ALA A 246 16.37 -21.54 -12.02
N ALA A 247 15.63 -22.66 -12.05
CA ALA A 247 14.22 -22.66 -11.71
C ALA A 247 13.97 -22.26 -10.24
N LEU A 248 14.81 -22.72 -9.31
CA LEU A 248 14.78 -22.31 -7.91
C LEU A 248 15.05 -20.81 -7.75
N PHE A 249 16.08 -20.31 -8.41
CA PHE A 249 16.44 -18.89 -8.40
C PHE A 249 15.33 -18.00 -8.98
N ASP A 250 14.76 -18.38 -10.13
CA ASP A 250 13.65 -17.66 -10.74
C ASP A 250 12.44 -17.61 -9.79
N HIS A 251 12.14 -18.71 -9.09
CA HIS A 251 11.08 -18.75 -8.08
C HIS A 251 11.36 -17.82 -6.89
N CYS A 252 12.59 -17.76 -6.37
CA CYS A 252 12.96 -16.80 -5.32
C CYS A 252 12.76 -15.35 -5.79
N ARG A 253 13.10 -15.03 -7.04
CA ARG A 253 12.85 -13.70 -7.61
C ARG A 253 11.38 -13.39 -7.81
N GLU A 254 10.56 -14.40 -8.13
CA GLU A 254 9.11 -14.25 -8.22
C GLU A 254 8.50 -13.93 -6.84
N ILE A 255 8.93 -14.63 -5.79
CA ILE A 255 8.56 -14.34 -4.39
C ILE A 255 8.94 -12.90 -4.03
N GLU A 256 10.20 -12.52 -4.25
CA GLU A 256 10.70 -11.18 -3.95
C GLU A 256 9.90 -10.11 -4.69
N SER A 257 9.63 -10.32 -5.98
CA SER A 257 8.85 -9.40 -6.81
C SER A 257 7.40 -9.29 -6.35
N TYR A 258 6.79 -10.41 -5.93
CA TYR A 258 5.43 -10.41 -5.40
C TYR A 258 5.35 -9.65 -4.08
N VAL A 259 6.23 -9.94 -3.12
CA VAL A 259 6.27 -9.26 -1.81
C VAL A 259 6.50 -7.76 -1.99
N ARG A 260 7.45 -7.36 -2.86
CA ARG A 260 7.71 -5.94 -3.16
C ARG A 260 6.49 -5.20 -3.70
N ARG A 261 5.73 -5.82 -4.62
CA ARG A 261 4.50 -5.21 -5.15
C ARG A 261 3.44 -5.01 -4.05
N GLN A 262 3.32 -5.97 -3.14
CA GLN A 262 2.38 -5.84 -2.01
C GLN A 262 2.83 -4.77 -1.02
N GLU A 263 4.13 -4.75 -0.70
CA GLU A 263 4.74 -3.72 0.14
C GLU A 263 4.54 -2.33 -0.44
N ASP A 264 4.80 -2.13 -1.74
CA ASP A 264 4.61 -0.83 -2.41
C ASP A 264 3.17 -0.33 -2.32
N ALA A 265 2.19 -1.21 -2.59
CA ALA A 265 0.78 -0.86 -2.50
C ALA A 265 0.38 -0.50 -1.06
N PHE A 266 0.86 -1.25 -0.07
CA PHE A 266 0.57 -0.98 1.33
C PHE A 266 1.22 0.31 1.84
N ILE A 267 2.49 0.55 1.49
CA ILE A 267 3.22 1.76 1.90
C ILE A 267 2.54 3.00 1.34
N GLN A 268 2.09 2.97 0.08
CA GLN A 268 1.36 4.11 -0.49
C GLN A 268 0.11 4.41 0.33
N ARG A 269 -0.75 3.41 0.53
CA ARG A 269 -1.98 3.56 1.31
C ARG A 269 -1.72 4.06 2.73
N ARG A 270 -0.70 3.51 3.40
CA ARG A 270 -0.33 3.96 4.75
C ARG A 270 0.05 5.45 4.76
N ARG A 271 0.81 5.92 3.77
CA ARG A 271 1.13 7.36 3.66
C ARG A 271 -0.10 8.21 3.45
N ASP A 272 -1.06 7.74 2.65
CA ASP A 272 -2.31 8.46 2.40
C ASP A 272 -3.09 8.63 3.72
N VAL A 273 -3.24 7.55 4.52
CA VAL A 273 -3.88 7.62 5.85
C VAL A 273 -3.09 8.51 6.81
N GLU A 274 -1.77 8.35 6.89
CA GLU A 274 -0.92 9.19 7.75
C GLU A 274 -1.06 10.68 7.40
N GLY A 275 -1.13 11.03 6.10
CA GLY A 275 -1.37 12.39 5.62
C GLY A 275 -2.76 12.92 6.03
N THR A 276 -3.81 12.13 5.85
CA THR A 276 -5.17 12.48 6.32
C THR A 276 -5.20 12.73 7.83
N LEU A 277 -4.49 11.93 8.62
CA LEU A 277 -4.40 12.12 10.08
C LEU A 277 -3.54 13.35 10.46
N GLU A 278 -2.58 13.75 9.63
CA GLU A 278 -1.84 15.01 9.80
C GLU A 278 -2.75 16.21 9.53
N ASP A 279 -3.53 16.19 8.44
CA ASP A 279 -4.55 17.20 8.13
C ASP A 279 -5.56 17.37 9.28
N VAL A 280 -6.04 16.26 9.85
CA VAL A 280 -6.93 16.27 11.04
C VAL A 280 -6.29 17.03 12.20
N ARG A 281 -5.02 16.76 12.51
CA ARG A 281 -4.30 17.45 13.59
C ARG A 281 -4.15 18.94 13.31
N ASP A 282 -3.83 19.30 12.08
CA ASP A 282 -3.66 20.69 11.66
C ASP A 282 -4.97 21.47 11.75
N LEU A 283 -6.08 20.88 11.30
CA LEU A 283 -7.41 21.50 11.44
C LEU A 283 -7.80 21.67 12.91
N ILE A 284 -7.58 20.66 13.76
CA ILE A 284 -7.85 20.78 15.21
C ILE A 284 -7.01 21.89 15.83
N ASN A 285 -5.76 22.05 15.39
CA ASN A 285 -4.89 23.10 15.90
C ASN A 285 -5.36 24.51 15.61
N ARG A 286 -6.21 24.70 14.59
CA ARG A 286 -6.84 25.99 14.23
C ARG A 286 -8.00 26.38 15.13
N PHE A 287 -8.62 25.44 15.83
CA PHE A 287 -9.62 25.79 16.84
C PHE A 287 -8.94 26.47 18.02
N ASP A 288 -9.70 27.30 18.72
CA ASP A 288 -9.26 28.02 19.90
C ASP A 288 -10.02 27.57 21.17
N GLY A 289 -9.44 27.85 22.32
CA GLY A 289 -10.11 27.75 23.63
C GLY A 289 -10.59 26.35 24.03
N ASP A 290 -11.69 26.31 24.78
CA ASP A 290 -12.29 25.10 25.32
C ASP A 290 -12.78 24.14 24.21
N LEU A 291 -13.16 24.70 23.05
CA LEU A 291 -13.54 23.91 21.87
C LEU A 291 -12.35 23.08 21.37
N LYS A 292 -11.17 23.70 21.19
CA LYS A 292 -9.96 23.00 20.77
C LYS A 292 -9.65 21.83 21.69
N ASP A 293 -9.63 22.08 23.00
CA ASP A 293 -9.28 21.08 24.00
C ASP A 293 -10.26 19.91 23.98
N ARG A 294 -11.56 20.18 23.85
CA ARG A 294 -12.57 19.11 23.77
C ARG A 294 -12.49 18.33 22.47
N VAL A 295 -12.36 19.00 21.33
CA VAL A 295 -12.26 18.33 20.03
C VAL A 295 -10.99 17.48 19.98
N ALA A 296 -9.86 17.97 20.52
CA ALA A 296 -8.65 17.18 20.65
C ALA A 296 -8.85 15.93 21.51
N GLU A 297 -9.52 16.05 22.66
CA GLU A 297 -9.85 14.90 23.52
C GLU A 297 -10.70 13.85 22.78
N PHE A 298 -11.68 14.29 21.99
CA PHE A 298 -12.55 13.36 21.27
C PHE A 298 -11.90 12.76 20.03
N VAL A 299 -11.32 13.60 19.17
CA VAL A 299 -10.84 13.22 17.85
C VAL A 299 -9.41 12.68 17.89
N LEU A 300 -8.51 13.28 18.67
CA LEU A 300 -7.13 12.78 18.73
C LEU A 300 -7.03 11.57 19.67
N GLU A 301 -7.62 11.68 20.87
CA GLU A 301 -7.50 10.64 21.89
C GLU A 301 -8.58 9.54 21.80
N GLY A 302 -9.62 9.73 20.98
CA GLY A 302 -10.67 8.72 20.79
C GLY A 302 -11.56 8.53 22.02
N ARG A 303 -11.81 9.59 22.81
CA ARG A 303 -12.65 9.47 24.02
C ARG A 303 -14.16 9.54 23.77
N HIS A 304 -14.57 9.71 22.52
CA HIS A 304 -15.98 9.75 22.14
C HIS A 304 -16.41 8.41 21.55
N GLY A 305 -17.50 7.81 22.04
CA GLY A 305 -17.90 6.45 21.66
C GLY A 305 -18.42 6.28 20.22
N GLU A 306 -18.69 7.39 19.53
CA GLU A 306 -19.19 7.39 18.15
C GLU A 306 -18.12 7.82 17.13
N VAL A 307 -16.90 8.14 17.57
CA VAL A 307 -15.83 8.64 16.68
C VAL A 307 -14.54 7.93 17.02
N ASP A 308 -14.03 7.16 16.06
CA ASP A 308 -12.73 6.49 16.19
C ASP A 308 -11.62 7.55 16.10
N GLY A 309 -10.89 7.71 17.20
CA GLY A 309 -9.85 8.73 17.29
C GLY A 309 -8.58 8.38 16.52
N VAL A 310 -7.73 9.38 16.30
CA VAL A 310 -6.43 9.24 15.62
C VAL A 310 -5.59 8.10 16.23
N VAL A 311 -5.55 7.98 17.55
CA VAL A 311 -4.79 6.91 18.25
C VAL A 311 -5.27 5.51 17.87
N GLU A 312 -6.58 5.32 17.67
CA GLU A 312 -7.15 4.04 17.29
C GLU A 312 -6.81 3.69 15.83
N ILE A 313 -6.95 4.65 14.92
CA ILE A 313 -6.61 4.48 13.50
C ILE A 313 -5.11 4.17 13.35
N GLU A 314 -4.23 4.86 14.08
CA GLU A 314 -2.79 4.57 14.09
C GLU A 314 -2.47 3.17 14.62
N ARG A 315 -3.24 2.69 15.61
CA ARG A 315 -3.11 1.32 16.11
C ARG A 315 -3.50 0.31 15.02
N GLU A 316 -4.57 0.56 14.27
CA GLU A 316 -4.97 -0.28 13.14
C GLU A 316 -3.91 -0.31 12.03
N LEU A 317 -3.32 0.83 11.67
CA LEU A 317 -2.20 0.89 10.72
C LEU A 317 -0.98 0.08 11.19
N ASN A 318 -0.69 0.11 12.49
CA ASN A 318 0.37 -0.70 13.08
C ASN A 318 0.05 -2.20 13.03
N ASP A 319 -1.21 -2.58 13.25
CA ASP A 319 -1.66 -3.97 13.12
C ASP A 319 -1.61 -4.44 11.66
N ALA A 320 -2.02 -3.59 10.71
CA ALA A 320 -1.89 -3.85 9.28
C ALA A 320 -0.42 -4.01 8.85
N THR A 321 0.49 -3.20 9.40
CA THR A 321 1.94 -3.33 9.16
C THR A 321 2.48 -4.65 9.70
N ARG A 322 1.99 -5.13 10.85
CA ARG A 322 2.37 -6.45 11.38
C ARG A 322 1.86 -7.59 10.49
N ALA A 323 0.62 -7.48 10.00
CA ALA A 323 0.05 -8.42 9.04
C ALA A 323 0.87 -8.48 7.74
N LEU A 324 1.29 -7.31 7.22
CA LEU A 324 2.17 -7.21 6.06
C LEU A 324 3.47 -8.01 6.26
N HIS A 325 4.17 -7.81 7.38
CA HIS A 325 5.41 -8.52 7.69
C HIS A 325 5.21 -10.03 7.89
N ARG A 326 4.01 -10.47 8.24
CA ARG A 326 3.64 -11.89 8.32
C ARG A 326 3.21 -12.50 6.99
N CYS A 327 3.33 -11.74 5.90
CA CYS A 327 2.82 -12.10 4.58
C CYS A 327 1.30 -12.40 4.55
N THR A 328 0.52 -11.88 5.51
CA THR A 328 -0.96 -11.95 5.46
C THR A 328 -1.50 -10.74 4.69
N PHE A 329 -1.12 -10.63 3.40
CA PHE A 329 -1.37 -9.45 2.57
C PHE A 329 -2.84 -9.06 2.45
N ASP A 330 -3.75 -10.02 2.39
CA ASP A 330 -5.20 -9.75 2.33
C ASP A 330 -5.72 -9.12 3.63
N GLU A 331 -5.17 -9.52 4.77
CA GLU A 331 -5.49 -8.92 6.07
C GLU A 331 -4.89 -7.53 6.20
N ALA A 332 -3.61 -7.36 5.85
CA ALA A 332 -2.95 -6.07 5.83
C ALA A 332 -3.69 -5.06 4.92
N THR A 333 -4.13 -5.51 3.75
CA THR A 333 -4.92 -4.71 2.80
C THR A 333 -6.25 -4.31 3.40
N ARG A 334 -7.02 -5.26 3.95
CA ARG A 334 -8.34 -5.01 4.54
C ARG A 334 -8.27 -4.07 5.74
N THR A 335 -7.32 -4.29 6.66
CA THR A 335 -7.13 -3.43 7.83
C THR A 335 -6.65 -2.04 7.41
N GLY A 336 -5.77 -1.94 6.40
CA GLY A 336 -5.34 -0.66 5.86
C GLY A 336 -6.47 0.11 5.16
N GLU A 337 -7.38 -0.58 4.48
CA GLU A 337 -8.57 0.04 3.87
C GLU A 337 -9.56 0.52 4.93
N ALA A 338 -9.82 -0.27 5.97
CA ALA A 338 -10.66 0.15 7.09
C ALA A 338 -10.08 1.39 7.81
N ALA A 339 -8.77 1.44 8.02
CA ALA A 339 -8.10 2.60 8.59
C ALA A 339 -8.23 3.85 7.70
N ALA A 340 -8.17 3.68 6.37
CA ALA A 340 -8.35 4.77 5.43
C ALA A 340 -9.77 5.33 5.47
N GLU A 341 -10.79 4.47 5.39
CA GLU A 341 -12.21 4.85 5.47
C GLU A 341 -12.49 5.66 6.76
N ARG A 342 -12.00 5.19 7.90
CA ARG A 342 -12.17 5.89 9.19
C ARG A 342 -11.41 7.20 9.27
N SER A 343 -10.21 7.29 8.67
CA SER A 343 -9.47 8.55 8.63
C SER A 343 -10.19 9.61 7.80
N ASP A 344 -10.86 9.22 6.71
CA ASP A 344 -11.65 10.12 5.89
C ASP A 344 -12.92 10.60 6.62
N GLU A 345 -13.61 9.70 7.33
CA GLU A 345 -14.74 10.03 8.21
C GLU A 345 -14.33 11.03 9.31
N LEU A 346 -13.16 10.79 9.91
CA LEU A 346 -12.60 11.66 10.94
C LEU A 346 -12.25 13.06 10.39
N LEU A 347 -11.63 13.10 9.21
CA LEU A 347 -11.33 14.34 8.51
C LEU A 347 -12.62 15.11 8.18
N MET A 348 -13.64 14.43 7.69
CA MET A 348 -14.94 15.04 7.39
C MET A 348 -15.60 15.62 8.65
N THR A 349 -15.49 14.92 9.78
CA THR A 349 -15.99 15.39 11.08
C THR A 349 -15.31 16.69 11.52
N VAL A 350 -13.98 16.78 11.38
CA VAL A 350 -13.22 17.98 11.75
C VAL A 350 -13.42 19.13 10.74
N ASP A 351 -13.49 18.82 9.45
CA ASP A 351 -13.81 19.79 8.39
C ASP A 351 -15.21 20.39 8.65
N PHE A 352 -16.20 19.58 9.04
CA PHE A 352 -17.54 20.05 9.40
C PHE A 352 -17.48 21.04 10.58
N LEU A 353 -16.78 20.70 11.67
CA LEU A 353 -16.63 21.61 12.81
C LEU A 353 -15.93 22.92 12.42
N SER A 354 -14.97 22.88 11.49
CA SER A 354 -14.34 24.08 10.95
C SER A 354 -15.36 24.96 10.20
N GLY A 355 -16.25 24.34 9.41
CA GLY A 355 -17.37 25.04 8.77
C GLY A 355 -18.37 25.66 9.76
N VAL A 356 -18.61 24.99 10.90
CA VAL A 356 -19.43 25.54 11.99
C VAL A 356 -18.81 26.81 12.57
N VAL A 357 -17.51 26.79 12.87
CA VAL A 357 -16.79 27.98 13.37
C VAL A 357 -16.85 29.12 12.35
N GLY A 358 -16.62 28.85 11.07
CA GLY A 358 -16.74 29.87 10.03
C GLY A 358 -18.16 30.47 9.94
N THR A 359 -19.19 29.66 10.12
CA THR A 359 -20.59 30.14 10.13
C THR A 359 -20.88 31.02 11.35
N ILE A 360 -20.26 30.72 12.49
CA ILE A 360 -20.36 31.53 13.71
C ILE A 360 -19.70 32.90 13.50
N ASP A 361 -18.55 32.95 12.84
CA ASP A 361 -17.87 34.21 12.52
C ASP A 361 -18.72 35.13 11.61
N HIS A 362 -19.61 34.54 10.80
CA HIS A 362 -20.60 35.26 10.01
C HIS A 362 -21.89 35.61 10.77
N GLY A 363 -22.00 35.21 12.04
CA GLY A 363 -23.05 35.59 12.98
C GLY A 363 -24.37 34.83 12.86
N ARG A 364 -24.66 34.17 11.74
CA ARG A 364 -25.87 33.34 11.59
C ARG A 364 -25.76 32.33 10.47
N GLY A 365 -26.39 31.17 10.62
CA GLY A 365 -26.49 30.21 9.55
C GLY A 365 -27.21 28.92 9.93
N THR A 366 -27.41 28.07 8.93
CA THR A 366 -27.91 26.71 9.11
C THR A 366 -26.96 25.81 8.33
N ILE A 367 -26.45 24.79 8.99
CA ILE A 367 -25.45 23.89 8.42
C ILE A 367 -26.03 22.48 8.48
N THR A 368 -26.00 21.79 7.35
CA THR A 368 -26.40 20.38 7.27
C THR A 368 -25.25 19.51 7.77
N ILE A 369 -25.54 18.60 8.69
CA ILE A 369 -24.59 17.63 9.24
C ILE A 369 -24.46 16.47 8.25
N PRO A 370 -23.28 16.24 7.66
CA PRO A 370 -23.07 15.15 6.71
C PRO A 370 -23.43 13.79 7.30
N GLU A 371 -23.80 12.82 6.47
CA GLU A 371 -24.22 11.48 6.92
C GLU A 371 -23.15 10.78 7.77
N ASP A 372 -21.89 10.94 7.39
CA ASP A 372 -20.72 10.35 8.05
C ASP A 372 -20.33 11.06 9.36
N VAL A 373 -20.97 12.18 9.70
CA VAL A 373 -20.72 12.87 10.97
C VAL A 373 -21.75 12.44 12.01
N ALA A 374 -21.30 11.83 13.11
CA ALA A 374 -22.19 11.36 14.17
C ALA A 374 -22.95 12.52 14.85
N VAL A 375 -24.28 12.46 14.86
CA VAL A 375 -25.14 13.53 15.44
C VAL A 375 -24.94 13.64 16.96
N GLU A 376 -24.67 12.53 17.65
CA GLU A 376 -24.41 12.56 19.10
C GLU A 376 -23.08 13.25 19.43
N PHE A 377 -22.06 13.10 18.58
CA PHE A 377 -20.82 13.87 18.69
C PHE A 377 -21.07 15.38 18.58
N VAL A 378 -21.87 15.80 17.59
CA VAL A 378 -22.25 17.21 17.43
C VAL A 378 -23.07 17.70 18.62
N ALA A 379 -23.94 16.87 19.18
CA ALA A 379 -24.73 17.20 20.37
C ALA A 379 -23.87 17.46 21.60
N ASP A 380 -22.76 16.73 21.76
CA ASP A 380 -21.82 16.91 22.87
C ASP A 380 -20.93 18.15 22.71
N ILE A 381 -20.63 18.54 21.46
CA ILE A 381 -19.81 19.72 21.15
C ILE A 381 -20.62 21.02 21.15
N ALA A 382 -21.89 21.00 20.74
CA ALA A 382 -22.72 22.20 20.62
C ALA A 382 -22.76 23.08 21.89
N PRO A 383 -22.93 22.55 23.13
CA PRO A 383 -22.92 23.36 24.35
C PRO A 383 -21.58 24.06 24.65
N ILE A 384 -20.48 23.57 24.08
CA ILE A 384 -19.16 24.20 24.22
C ILE A 384 -19.07 25.37 23.26
N ILE A 385 -19.52 25.17 22.02
CA ILE A 385 -19.62 26.22 21.01
C ILE A 385 -20.48 27.38 21.52
N GLU A 386 -21.68 27.10 22.05
CA GLU A 386 -22.58 28.14 22.60
C GLU A 386 -21.90 28.99 23.68
N ARG A 387 -21.19 28.34 24.60
CA ARG A 387 -20.53 29.02 25.72
C ARG A 387 -19.31 29.82 25.28
N GLN A 388 -18.55 29.32 24.31
CA GLN A 388 -17.31 29.95 23.88
C GLN A 388 -17.55 31.17 22.99
N TYR A 389 -18.52 31.08 22.07
CA TYR A 389 -18.76 32.12 21.07
C TYR A 389 -19.95 33.03 21.40
N GLU A 390 -20.67 32.78 22.50
CA GLU A 390 -21.86 33.56 22.90
C GLU A 390 -23.00 33.55 21.86
N HIS A 391 -23.04 32.54 20.98
CA HIS A 391 -24.12 32.31 20.01
C HIS A 391 -25.08 31.21 20.49
N ALA A 392 -26.35 31.31 20.11
CA ALA A 392 -27.32 30.24 20.33
C ALA A 392 -27.14 29.16 19.26
N VAL A 393 -26.95 27.89 19.66
CA VAL A 393 -26.70 26.78 18.73
C VAL A 393 -27.76 25.69 18.95
N THR A 394 -28.73 25.65 18.04
CA THR A 394 -29.82 24.66 18.12
C THR A 394 -29.55 23.49 17.19
N LEU A 395 -29.38 22.29 17.76
CA LEU A 395 -29.28 21.04 17.01
C LEU A 395 -30.67 20.45 16.71
N LYS A 396 -31.03 20.38 15.42
CA LYS A 396 -32.25 19.71 14.95
C LYS A 396 -31.93 18.29 14.50
N ARG A 397 -31.94 17.35 15.46
CA ARG A 397 -31.58 15.93 15.24
C ARG A 397 -32.33 15.26 14.07
N GLU A 398 -33.63 15.51 13.94
CA GLU A 398 -34.47 14.87 12.89
C GLU A 398 -34.08 15.29 11.46
N ARG A 399 -33.56 16.52 11.31
CA ARG A 399 -33.17 17.07 10.00
C ARG A 399 -31.67 17.05 9.78
N ARG A 400 -30.89 16.60 10.77
CA ARG A 400 -29.43 16.70 10.77
C ARG A 400 -28.96 18.12 10.47
N GLU A 401 -29.60 19.12 11.08
CA GLU A 401 -29.25 20.53 10.90
C GLU A 401 -28.71 21.11 12.21
N LEU A 402 -27.64 21.92 12.11
CA LEU A 402 -27.16 22.79 13.18
C LEU A 402 -27.52 24.23 12.82
N VAL A 403 -28.33 24.89 13.67
CA VAL A 403 -28.73 26.29 13.48
C VAL A 403 -27.93 27.16 14.43
N VAL A 404 -27.26 28.17 13.88
CA VAL A 404 -26.49 29.17 14.63
C VAL A 404 -27.21 30.51 14.53
N GLU A 405 -27.56 31.09 15.68
CA GLU A 405 -28.27 32.36 15.79
C GLU A 405 -27.49 33.32 16.71
N ASP A 406 -27.37 34.58 16.30
CA ASP A 406 -26.83 35.66 17.12
C ASP A 406 -27.93 36.21 18.06
N PRO A 407 -27.82 36.00 19.38
CA PRO A 407 -28.82 36.46 20.34
C PRO A 407 -28.90 38.00 20.43
N ALA A 408 -27.90 38.73 19.95
CA ALA A 408 -27.91 40.20 19.95
C ALA A 408 -28.85 40.78 18.88
N ASN A 409 -29.05 40.07 17.76
CA ASN A 409 -29.87 40.55 16.65
C ASN A 409 -31.38 40.44 16.91
N GLU A 410 -31.83 39.59 17.83
CA GLU A 410 -33.25 39.50 18.20
C GLU A 410 -33.78 40.75 18.94
N ARG A 411 -32.90 41.61 19.46
CA ARG A 411 -33.29 42.84 20.20
C ARG A 411 -33.38 44.11 19.34
N GLY A 412 -33.12 44.03 18.04
CA GLY A 412 -32.94 45.22 17.18
C GLY A 412 -34.13 45.70 16.35
N ASP A 413 -35.10 44.84 16.01
CA ASP A 413 -36.08 45.14 14.93
C ASP A 413 -37.45 45.67 15.39
N GLU A 414 -37.59 46.09 16.65
CA GLU A 414 -38.67 46.99 17.09
C GLU A 414 -38.19 48.46 17.14
N PHE A 415 -37.43 48.91 16.14
CA PHE A 415 -37.32 50.35 15.86
C PHE A 415 -38.26 50.70 14.71
N GLU A 416 -39.50 51.02 15.10
CA GLU A 416 -40.50 51.71 14.29
C GLU A 416 -39.88 53.01 13.77
N PHE A 417 -39.29 52.96 12.56
CA PHE A 417 -38.75 54.12 11.88
C PHE A 417 -39.93 54.99 11.43
N ASP A 418 -40.37 55.88 12.33
CA ASP A 418 -41.35 56.93 12.04
C ASP A 418 -40.79 57.83 10.94
N GLY A 419 -41.40 57.73 9.77
CA GLY A 419 -41.07 58.51 8.61
C GLY A 419 -41.45 59.96 8.82
N SER A 420 -40.46 60.83 8.89
CA SER A 420 -40.65 62.24 8.55
C SER A 420 -39.51 62.74 7.67
N GLU A 421 -39.88 62.96 6.42
CA GLU A 421 -39.38 63.94 5.45
C GLU A 421 -38.23 64.85 5.92
N LEU A 422 -37.19 64.98 5.09
CA LEU A 422 -36.88 66.26 4.45
C LEU A 422 -35.86 66.12 3.31
N SER A 423 -36.31 66.61 2.16
CA SER A 423 -35.56 67.01 0.97
C SER A 423 -34.38 67.93 1.29
N HIS A 424 -33.24 67.77 0.60
CA HIS A 424 -32.55 68.82 -0.20
C HIS A 424 -31.17 68.34 -0.70
N GLY A 425 -30.94 68.47 -2.01
CA GLY A 425 -29.57 68.57 -2.58
C GLY A 425 -28.92 69.91 -2.19
N PRO A 426 -27.61 70.12 -2.43
CA PRO A 426 -27.12 70.30 -3.80
C PRO A 426 -25.67 69.80 -4.11
N GLU A 427 -25.44 69.59 -5.40
CA GLU A 427 -24.32 70.11 -6.22
C GLU A 427 -23.04 70.63 -5.51
N ALA A 428 -21.89 69.98 -5.79
CA ALA A 428 -20.69 70.57 -6.44
C ALA A 428 -19.33 70.04 -5.95
N ALA A 429 -18.40 70.07 -6.91
CA ALA A 429 -16.94 70.19 -6.81
C ALA A 429 -16.12 68.90 -6.73
N GLY A 430 -15.30 68.71 -7.77
CA GLY A 430 -14.44 67.57 -7.99
C GLY A 430 -13.13 67.62 -7.21
N VAL A 431 -12.41 66.51 -7.29
CA VAL A 431 -10.99 66.42 -6.98
C VAL A 431 -10.35 65.43 -7.95
N ASP A 432 -9.29 65.92 -8.58
CA ASP A 432 -8.40 65.26 -9.53
C ASP A 432 -7.77 63.97 -8.97
N THR A 433 -7.57 62.98 -9.84
CA THR A 433 -6.58 61.90 -9.61
C THR A 433 -5.86 61.60 -10.92
N PRO A 434 -4.52 61.56 -10.94
CA PRO A 434 -3.70 61.54 -12.16
C PRO A 434 -3.57 60.14 -12.80
N PRO A 435 -3.15 60.06 -14.08
CA PRO A 435 -2.93 58.79 -14.77
C PRO A 435 -1.58 58.17 -14.37
N ILE A 436 -1.59 56.92 -13.95
CA ILE A 436 -0.37 56.11 -13.82
C ILE A 436 -0.18 55.32 -15.11
N SER A 437 0.88 55.70 -15.81
CA SER A 437 1.52 54.97 -16.88
C SER A 437 2.11 53.66 -16.35
N SER A 438 1.94 52.56 -17.06
CA SER A 438 2.83 51.40 -16.96
C SER A 438 2.96 50.76 -18.32
N ASP A 439 3.97 51.25 -19.03
CA ASP A 439 4.69 50.51 -20.07
C ASP A 439 5.25 49.22 -19.45
N THR A 440 4.98 48.08 -20.07
CA THR A 440 5.96 46.99 -20.09
C THR A 440 5.87 46.26 -21.42
N ASN A 441 6.72 46.71 -22.34
CA ASN A 441 7.24 45.90 -23.43
C ASN A 441 7.98 44.69 -22.82
N VAL A 442 7.59 43.46 -23.18
CA VAL A 442 8.55 42.36 -23.24
C VAL A 442 8.53 41.83 -24.67
N ASP A 443 9.66 42.09 -25.31
CA ASP A 443 9.98 41.77 -26.68
C ASP A 443 10.02 40.27 -26.93
N ALA A 444 9.60 39.92 -28.14
CA ALA A 444 9.74 38.62 -28.73
C ALA A 444 11.22 38.30 -29.00
N GLN A 445 11.66 37.12 -28.56
CA GLN A 445 12.80 36.44 -29.19
C GLN A 445 12.35 35.15 -29.87
N ARG A 446 12.37 35.26 -31.19
CA ARG A 446 12.23 34.23 -32.21
C ARG A 446 13.61 33.59 -32.43
N GLY A 447 13.70 32.27 -32.39
CA GLY A 447 14.88 31.53 -32.87
C GLY A 447 14.60 30.03 -33.02
N PRO A 448 15.13 29.34 -34.05
CA PRO A 448 14.47 28.20 -34.68
C PRO A 448 15.22 26.86 -34.56
N ASP A 449 14.57 25.83 -35.10
CA ASP A 449 15.10 24.54 -35.58
C ASP A 449 15.50 23.46 -34.57
N GLY A 450 14.81 22.31 -34.69
CA GLY A 450 15.14 21.09 -33.96
C GLY A 450 14.19 19.94 -34.27
N GLN A 451 14.15 19.49 -35.53
CA GLN A 451 13.49 18.25 -35.93
C GLN A 451 14.07 17.07 -35.13
N THR A 452 13.21 16.25 -34.52
CA THR A 452 13.52 14.83 -34.30
C THR A 452 12.25 14.00 -34.51
N ARG A 453 12.35 13.12 -35.51
CA ARG A 453 11.39 12.09 -35.89
C ARG A 453 11.07 11.17 -34.71
N VAL A 454 9.79 10.90 -34.50
CA VAL A 454 9.30 9.71 -33.80
C VAL A 454 8.70 8.78 -34.87
N PRO A 455 9.00 7.47 -34.90
CA PRO A 455 8.31 6.54 -35.76
C PRO A 455 7.02 6.02 -35.11
N ASP A 456 5.99 5.91 -35.95
CA ASP A 456 4.73 5.19 -35.77
C ASP A 456 4.95 3.73 -35.33
N GLU A 457 4.32 3.33 -34.23
CA GLU A 457 3.83 1.95 -34.02
C GLU A 457 2.53 1.98 -33.20
N GLU A 458 1.43 1.56 -33.83
CA GLU A 458 0.14 1.17 -33.25
C GLU A 458 -0.22 -0.23 -33.84
N PRO A 459 -1.20 -0.99 -33.30
CA PRO A 459 -1.13 -1.71 -32.03
C PRO A 459 -1.60 -3.18 -32.17
N GLU A 460 -1.21 -4.10 -31.28
CA GLU A 460 -1.93 -5.39 -31.16
C GLU A 460 -2.27 -5.74 -29.69
N SER A 461 -3.55 -5.58 -29.38
CA SER A 461 -4.44 -6.56 -28.75
C SER A 461 -3.98 -7.26 -27.46
N GLY A 462 -4.53 -6.79 -26.33
CA GLY A 462 -4.51 -7.50 -25.04
C GLY A 462 -5.47 -6.92 -24.01
N ALA A 463 -6.72 -6.61 -24.39
CA ALA A 463 -7.73 -6.11 -23.46
C ALA A 463 -8.50 -7.28 -22.80
N ALA A 464 -8.24 -7.53 -21.51
CA ALA A 464 -9.25 -7.96 -20.53
C ALA A 464 -8.65 -8.01 -19.12
N ARG A 465 -9.20 -7.17 -18.21
CA ARG A 465 -8.96 -7.12 -16.75
C ARG A 465 -7.70 -6.38 -16.27
N ALA A 466 -7.67 -5.08 -16.53
CA ALA A 466 -7.08 -4.12 -15.61
C ALA A 466 -8.22 -3.24 -15.06
N GLN A 467 -8.69 -3.53 -13.85
CA GLN A 467 -9.31 -2.47 -13.04
C GLN A 467 -8.17 -1.51 -12.73
N THR A 468 -8.10 -0.42 -13.47
CA THR A 468 -7.11 0.63 -13.30
C THR A 468 -7.23 1.15 -11.88
N ARG A 469 -6.30 0.77 -11.01
CA ARG A 469 -6.03 1.51 -9.76
C ARG A 469 -5.71 2.95 -10.20
N ARG A 470 -6.69 3.85 -10.11
CA ARG A 470 -6.47 5.29 -10.28
C ARG A 470 -5.44 5.67 -9.22
N ALA A 471 -4.25 6.09 -9.66
CA ALA A 471 -3.31 6.72 -8.75
C ALA A 471 -3.98 8.00 -8.26
N GLU A 472 -4.30 8.07 -6.97
CA GLU A 472 -4.81 9.30 -6.36
C GLU A 472 -3.74 10.37 -6.53
N VAL A 473 -4.10 11.44 -7.24
CA VAL A 473 -3.21 12.57 -7.47
C VAL A 473 -3.43 13.52 -6.29
N PRO A 474 -2.37 13.90 -5.56
CA PRO A 474 -2.51 14.81 -4.43
C PRO A 474 -3.13 16.14 -4.89
N PRO A 475 -4.06 16.73 -4.12
CA PRO A 475 -4.82 17.92 -4.53
C PRO A 475 -3.93 19.11 -4.88
N GLU A 476 -2.75 19.24 -4.27
CA GLU A 476 -1.77 20.29 -4.56
C GLU A 476 -1.16 20.14 -5.96
N ALA A 477 -1.10 18.92 -6.50
CA ALA A 477 -0.55 18.66 -7.84
C ALA A 477 -1.55 18.98 -8.96
N VAL A 478 -2.83 19.20 -8.62
CA VAL A 478 -3.90 19.56 -9.56
C VAL A 478 -4.56 20.89 -9.22
N ALA A 479 -3.93 21.68 -8.34
CA ALA A 479 -4.55 22.88 -7.79
C ALA A 479 -4.87 23.92 -8.87
N ASP A 480 -3.94 24.14 -9.80
CA ASP A 480 -4.12 25.08 -10.92
C ASP A 480 -5.26 24.63 -11.84
N GLU A 481 -5.37 23.34 -12.13
CA GLU A 481 -6.44 22.79 -12.96
C GLU A 481 -7.81 22.89 -12.27
N VAL A 482 -7.89 22.64 -10.96
CA VAL A 482 -9.14 22.80 -10.19
C VAL A 482 -9.57 24.28 -10.15
N LEU A 483 -8.63 25.20 -9.88
CA LEU A 483 -8.90 26.64 -9.90
C LEU A 483 -9.32 27.13 -11.30
N PHE A 484 -8.77 26.54 -12.36
CA PHE A 484 -9.21 26.80 -13.72
C PHE A 484 -10.68 26.42 -13.92
N ILE A 485 -11.11 25.22 -13.48
CA ILE A 485 -12.50 24.79 -13.63
C ILE A 485 -13.43 25.71 -12.81
N LEU A 486 -13.08 26.02 -11.56
CA LEU A 486 -13.87 26.94 -10.72
C LEU A 486 -14.00 28.33 -11.34
N ARG A 487 -13.00 28.78 -12.10
CA ARG A 487 -13.05 30.04 -12.86
C ARG A 487 -13.92 29.95 -14.11
N GLU A 488 -13.95 28.81 -14.80
CA GLU A 488 -14.79 28.62 -15.99
C GLU A 488 -16.26 28.38 -15.66
N LEU A 489 -16.59 27.95 -14.43
CA LEU A 489 -17.96 27.83 -13.94
C LEU A 489 -18.68 29.19 -13.76
N ASP A 490 -17.99 30.31 -14.00
CA ASP A 490 -18.49 31.68 -13.86
C ASP A 490 -19.43 32.04 -15.03
N GLY A 491 -20.64 31.45 -15.02
CA GLY A 491 -21.53 31.44 -16.18
C GLY A 491 -23.03 31.26 -15.91
N GLY A 492 -23.67 32.25 -15.26
CA GLY A 492 -25.04 32.65 -15.65
C GLY A 492 -26.26 32.03 -14.95
N GLY A 493 -26.10 31.22 -13.90
CA GLY A 493 -27.21 30.72 -13.06
C GLY A 493 -27.41 31.58 -11.79
N ARG A 494 -28.64 31.57 -11.22
CA ARG A 494 -28.87 32.19 -9.89
C ARG A 494 -28.42 31.29 -8.74
N ALA A 495 -28.57 29.97 -8.88
CA ALA A 495 -28.35 29.00 -7.80
C ALA A 495 -27.52 27.77 -8.21
N SER A 496 -27.42 27.42 -9.50
CA SER A 496 -26.57 26.32 -9.97
C SER A 496 -25.65 26.73 -11.12
N VAL A 497 -24.54 26.02 -11.25
CA VAL A 497 -23.55 26.15 -12.33
C VAL A 497 -23.22 24.77 -12.88
N GLU A 498 -23.08 24.67 -14.20
CA GLU A 498 -22.78 23.43 -14.91
C GLU A 498 -21.63 23.68 -15.89
N CYS A 499 -20.67 22.75 -15.96
CA CYS A 499 -19.68 22.71 -17.04
C CYS A 499 -19.67 21.36 -17.76
N GLN A 500 -19.54 21.42 -19.09
CA GLN A 500 -19.34 20.24 -19.91
C GLN A 500 -17.86 19.87 -19.87
N THR A 501 -17.55 18.71 -19.28
CA THR A 501 -16.16 18.24 -19.06
C THR A 501 -15.38 18.05 -20.36
N GLU A 502 -16.07 17.74 -21.46
CA GLU A 502 -15.50 17.64 -22.81
C GLU A 502 -15.14 18.99 -23.46
N ARG A 503 -15.59 20.12 -22.88
CA ARG A 503 -15.20 21.47 -23.31
C ARG A 503 -13.99 22.00 -22.55
N LEU A 504 -13.59 21.34 -21.47
CA LEU A 504 -12.39 21.68 -20.73
C LEU A 504 -11.15 21.31 -21.55
N PRO A 505 -10.04 22.04 -21.44
CA PRO A 505 -8.78 21.65 -22.05
C PRO A 505 -8.35 20.25 -21.59
N ASP A 506 -7.73 19.44 -22.47
CA ASP A 506 -7.29 18.06 -22.15
C ASP A 506 -6.38 17.98 -20.92
N ALA A 507 -5.63 19.05 -20.64
CA ALA A 507 -4.77 19.13 -19.45
C ALA A 507 -5.58 19.15 -18.14
N VAL A 508 -6.80 19.69 -18.18
CA VAL A 508 -7.73 19.89 -17.06
C VAL A 508 -8.80 18.81 -17.01
N ALA A 509 -9.26 18.33 -18.16
CA ALA A 509 -10.25 17.26 -18.32
C ALA A 509 -9.71 15.86 -17.96
N LYS A 510 -9.01 15.73 -16.83
CA LYS A 510 -8.51 14.45 -16.33
C LYS A 510 -9.48 13.92 -15.26
N PRO A 511 -9.82 12.62 -15.24
CA PRO A 511 -10.69 12.05 -14.21
C PRO A 511 -10.24 12.38 -12.78
N ALA A 512 -8.93 12.31 -12.52
CA ALA A 512 -8.37 12.63 -11.21
C ALA A 512 -8.60 14.09 -10.79
N VAL A 513 -8.58 15.05 -11.73
CA VAL A 513 -8.84 16.47 -11.43
C VAL A 513 -10.32 16.66 -11.09
N LEU A 514 -11.21 16.06 -11.87
CA LEU A 514 -12.66 16.16 -11.68
C LEU A 514 -13.11 15.50 -10.36
N GLU A 515 -12.55 14.34 -10.03
CA GLU A 515 -12.79 13.66 -8.75
C GLU A 515 -12.29 14.47 -7.56
N THR A 516 -11.13 15.12 -7.68
CA THR A 516 -10.61 16.03 -6.65
C THR A 516 -11.50 17.25 -6.47
N LEU A 517 -11.94 17.88 -7.56
CA LEU A 517 -12.88 19.00 -7.53
C LEU A 517 -14.22 18.59 -6.89
N GLU A 518 -14.81 17.47 -7.31
CA GLU A 518 -16.06 16.94 -6.77
C GLU A 518 -15.93 16.71 -5.26
N ARG A 519 -14.87 16.03 -4.83
CA ARG A 519 -14.59 15.75 -3.42
C ARG A 519 -14.42 17.05 -2.62
N PHE A 520 -13.69 18.03 -3.16
CA PHE A 520 -13.52 19.33 -2.51
C PHE A 520 -14.86 20.05 -2.34
N CYS A 521 -15.64 20.21 -3.41
CA CYS A 521 -16.92 20.91 -3.40
C CYS A 521 -17.94 20.23 -2.47
N ARG A 522 -17.98 18.89 -2.46
CA ARG A 522 -18.88 18.12 -1.57
C ARG A 522 -18.60 18.36 -0.09
N ARG A 523 -17.37 18.73 0.28
CA ARG A 523 -17.01 19.09 1.66
C ARG A 523 -17.48 20.49 2.08
N GLN A 524 -17.85 21.36 1.13
CA GLN A 524 -18.24 22.76 1.39
C GLN A 524 -19.75 22.88 1.68
N THR A 525 -20.23 22.09 2.65
CA THR A 525 -21.67 21.91 2.96
C THR A 525 -22.38 23.15 3.46
N ASP A 526 -21.66 24.20 3.83
CA ASP A 526 -22.20 25.49 4.26
C ASP A 526 -22.61 26.40 3.09
N ILE A 527 -22.05 26.17 1.89
CA ILE A 527 -22.35 26.97 0.69
C ILE A 527 -22.83 26.13 -0.50
N VAL A 528 -22.49 24.83 -0.55
CA VAL A 528 -22.86 23.90 -1.63
C VAL A 528 -23.96 22.96 -1.15
N ALA A 529 -25.08 22.96 -1.86
CA ALA A 529 -26.23 22.09 -1.62
C ALA A 529 -26.05 20.71 -2.26
N THR A 530 -25.68 20.67 -3.54
CA THR A 530 -25.43 19.42 -4.27
C THR A 530 -24.23 19.54 -5.21
N VAL A 531 -23.55 18.41 -5.42
CA VAL A 531 -22.43 18.27 -6.38
C VAL A 531 -22.63 16.97 -7.14
N GLU A 532 -22.73 17.07 -8.46
CA GLU A 532 -22.89 15.92 -9.34
C GLU A 532 -21.76 15.87 -10.38
N LEU A 533 -20.99 14.78 -10.37
CA LEU A 533 -20.07 14.44 -11.44
C LEU A 533 -20.60 13.22 -12.20
N GLN A 534 -20.81 13.37 -13.51
CA GLN A 534 -21.31 12.27 -14.32
C GLN A 534 -20.29 11.10 -14.35
N ALA A 535 -20.77 9.89 -14.05
CA ALA A 535 -19.95 8.69 -14.06
C ALA A 535 -19.26 8.47 -15.42
N GLY A 536 -17.94 8.34 -15.39
CA GLY A 536 -17.12 8.13 -16.60
C GLY A 536 -16.67 9.43 -17.29
N ALA A 537 -16.90 10.60 -16.70
CA ALA A 537 -16.35 11.85 -17.22
C ALA A 537 -14.81 11.85 -17.25
N PRO A 538 -14.18 12.39 -18.31
CA PRO A 538 -14.78 12.94 -19.55
C PRO A 538 -15.02 11.86 -20.63
N PRO A 539 -16.02 12.01 -21.52
CA PRO A 539 -17.00 13.11 -21.64
C PRO A 539 -18.13 13.04 -20.60
N GLY A 540 -18.83 14.15 -20.37
CA GLY A 540 -19.88 14.28 -19.35
C GLY A 540 -20.02 15.70 -18.80
N PHE A 541 -20.79 15.89 -17.72
CA PHE A 541 -20.94 17.19 -17.05
C PHE A 541 -20.53 17.13 -15.57
N PHE A 542 -20.19 18.30 -15.04
CA PHE A 542 -20.02 18.57 -13.62
C PHE A 542 -21.01 19.69 -13.26
N GLU A 543 -21.89 19.42 -12.31
CA GLU A 543 -22.92 20.36 -11.84
C GLU A 543 -22.74 20.62 -10.35
N LEU A 544 -22.92 21.89 -9.98
CA LEU A 544 -22.84 22.35 -8.61
C LEU A 544 -24.02 23.28 -8.31
N GLU A 545 -24.80 22.91 -7.31
CA GLU A 545 -25.92 23.69 -6.78
C GLU A 545 -25.51 24.31 -5.45
N PHE A 546 -25.72 25.61 -5.30
CA PHE A 546 -25.45 26.35 -4.09
C PHE A 546 -26.69 26.38 -3.19
N ASP A 547 -26.48 26.57 -1.89
CA ASP A 547 -27.56 26.78 -0.93
C ASP A 547 -28.40 28.01 -1.33
N ASP A 548 -29.72 27.99 -1.01
CA ASP A 548 -30.66 29.07 -1.31
C ASP A 548 -30.21 30.46 -0.80
N ARG A 549 -29.30 30.50 0.18
CA ARG A 549 -28.76 31.71 0.79
C ARG A 549 -27.50 32.24 0.10
N THR A 550 -26.90 31.45 -0.80
CA THR A 550 -25.63 31.76 -1.45
C THR A 550 -25.82 31.85 -2.95
N SER A 551 -25.58 33.03 -3.54
CA SER A 551 -25.63 33.15 -4.99
C SER A 551 -24.48 32.38 -5.64
N ALA A 552 -24.70 31.87 -6.85
CA ALA A 552 -23.68 31.11 -7.57
C ALA A 552 -22.33 31.84 -7.71
N SER A 553 -22.37 33.16 -7.95
CA SER A 553 -21.15 33.97 -8.05
C SER A 553 -20.40 34.08 -6.72
N ALA A 554 -21.12 34.31 -5.61
CA ALA A 554 -20.52 34.42 -4.28
C ALA A 554 -19.98 33.06 -3.82
N GLY A 555 -20.74 31.99 -4.04
CA GLY A 555 -20.30 30.64 -3.74
C GLY A 555 -19.05 30.23 -4.52
N LEU A 556 -18.98 30.51 -5.83
CA LEU A 556 -17.75 30.26 -6.62
C LEU A 556 -16.56 31.09 -6.14
N GLU A 557 -16.77 32.35 -5.74
CA GLU A 557 -15.71 33.18 -5.15
C GLU A 557 -15.20 32.58 -3.85
N THR A 558 -16.08 32.21 -2.92
CA THR A 558 -15.71 31.55 -1.67
C THR A 558 -15.04 30.20 -1.90
N LEU A 559 -15.50 29.40 -2.87
CA LEU A 559 -14.84 28.14 -3.23
C LEU A 559 -13.41 28.36 -3.72
N ARG A 560 -13.17 29.38 -4.55
CA ARG A 560 -11.82 29.73 -5.02
C ARG A 560 -10.91 30.20 -3.89
N GLU A 561 -11.42 31.07 -3.01
CA GLU A 561 -10.68 31.55 -1.84
C GLU A 561 -10.30 30.37 -0.93
N ARG A 562 -11.26 29.54 -0.53
CA ARG A 562 -11.01 28.38 0.34
C ARG A 562 -10.06 27.36 -0.28
N PHE A 563 -10.21 27.12 -1.58
CA PHE A 563 -9.31 26.20 -2.28
C PHE A 563 -7.88 26.76 -2.33
N THR A 564 -7.74 28.07 -2.56
CA THR A 564 -6.45 28.76 -2.55
C THR A 564 -5.84 28.80 -1.14
N ASP A 565 -6.62 29.03 -0.09
CA ASP A 565 -6.12 29.02 1.28
C ASP A 565 -5.67 27.64 1.74
N ARG A 566 -6.33 26.58 1.23
CA ARG A 566 -6.01 25.19 1.59
C ARG A 566 -4.85 24.61 0.77
N TYR A 567 -4.80 24.89 -0.53
CA TYR A 567 -3.88 24.24 -1.47
C TYR A 567 -3.00 25.20 -2.28
N GLY A 568 -3.30 26.51 -2.23
CA GLY A 568 -2.49 27.55 -2.86
C GLY A 568 -1.18 27.73 -2.10
N ARG A 569 -0.08 27.69 -2.84
CA ARG A 569 1.28 27.92 -2.33
C ARG A 569 1.72 29.36 -2.46
#